data_AF-A0A0D2ZWL9-F1
#
_entry.id   AF-A0A0D2ZWL9-F1
#
_cell.length_a   1.000
_cell.length_b   1.000
_cell.length_c   1.000
_cell.angle_alpha   90.00
_cell.angle_beta   90.00
_cell.angle_gamma   90.00
#
_symmetry.space_group_name_H-M   'P 1'
#
loop_
_entity.id
_entity.type
_entity.pdbx_description
1 polymer ?
#
loop_
_entity_poly.entity_id
_entity_poly.type
_entity_poly.pdbx_seq_one_letter_code
_entity_poly.pdbx_strand_id
1 'polypeptide(L)'
;AYKHILQAVVAAVENTADLAISIASCLNVLLGTPSDTESEYDEKRKWTWVETFISKRFGWDWKHEGCQELRKFAILRGLSQKVGLELVPKDYEMDTSSPFKKLDIISMVPVYKHVACSSADGRTLLESSKTSLDKGKLEDAVSYGTKALAKLVAVCGPYHRMTAGAYSLLAVVLYHTGDFNQATIYQQKALDINERELGLDHP
;
A
#
# COMPACT_ATOMS: atom_id res chain seq x y z
N ALA A 1 2.30 11.10 -6.77
CA ALA A 1 2.69 11.33 -8.17
C ALA A 1 2.64 10.05 -9.03
N TYR A 2 3.39 8.99 -8.69
CA TYR A 2 3.57 7.76 -9.47
C TYR A 2 2.30 7.18 -10.12
N LYS A 3 1.21 6.98 -9.37
CA LYS A 3 -0.05 6.44 -9.91
C LYS A 3 -0.61 7.25 -11.09
N HIS A 4 -0.46 8.57 -11.04
CA HIS A 4 -1.00 9.46 -12.08
C HIS A 4 -0.13 9.48 -13.33
N ILE A 5 1.18 9.25 -13.17
CA ILE A 5 2.11 9.07 -14.30
C ILE A 5 1.76 7.77 -15.02
N LEU A 6 1.64 6.67 -14.26
CA LEU A 6 1.30 5.36 -14.84
C LEU A 6 -0.07 5.38 -15.53
N GLN A 7 -1.09 5.98 -14.91
CA GLN A 7 -2.42 6.15 -15.52
C GLN A 7 -2.38 7.01 -16.80
N ALA A 8 -1.56 8.05 -16.84
CA ALA A 8 -1.41 8.88 -18.04
C ALA A 8 -0.73 8.12 -19.18
N VAL A 9 0.30 7.32 -18.88
CA VAL A 9 0.96 6.45 -19.87
C VAL A 9 -0.03 5.44 -20.42
N VAL A 10 -0.79 4.76 -19.55
CA VAL A 10 -1.81 3.79 -19.96
C VAL A 10 -2.88 4.44 -20.84
N ALA A 11 -3.35 5.65 -20.49
CA ALA A 11 -4.33 6.38 -21.28
C ALA A 11 -3.80 6.86 -22.65
N ALA A 12 -2.49 6.99 -22.82
CA ALA A 12 -1.86 7.41 -24.06
C ALA A 12 -1.56 6.24 -25.02
N VAL A 13 -1.69 4.99 -24.57
CA VAL A 13 -1.45 3.81 -25.41
C VAL A 13 -2.69 3.51 -26.25
N GLU A 14 -2.55 3.64 -27.57
CA GLU A 14 -3.63 3.33 -28.52
C GLU A 14 -3.75 1.83 -28.81
N ASN A 15 -2.63 1.09 -28.76
CA ASN A 15 -2.55 -0.33 -29.10
C ASN A 15 -2.35 -1.22 -27.87
N THR A 16 -3.25 -2.19 -27.66
CA THR A 16 -3.20 -3.12 -26.52
C THR A 16 -1.95 -4.00 -26.51
N ALA A 17 -1.35 -4.29 -27.68
CA ALA A 17 -0.13 -5.08 -27.78
C ALA A 17 1.11 -4.39 -27.18
N ASP A 18 1.09 -3.05 -27.14
CA ASP A 18 2.18 -2.19 -26.68
C ASP A 18 2.02 -1.77 -25.22
N LEU A 19 0.83 -1.98 -24.65
CA LEU A 19 0.50 -1.63 -23.27
C LEU A 19 1.51 -2.19 -22.26
N ALA A 20 1.85 -3.47 -22.38
CA ALA A 20 2.83 -4.11 -21.50
C ALA A 20 4.25 -3.54 -21.66
N ILE A 21 4.63 -3.09 -22.87
CA ILE A 21 5.94 -2.47 -23.11
C ILE A 21 5.97 -1.07 -22.47
N SER A 22 4.91 -0.28 -22.69
CA SER A 22 4.80 1.07 -22.15
C SER A 22 4.75 1.10 -20.62
N ILE A 23 4.02 0.16 -20.00
CA ILE A 23 3.98 0.04 -18.54
C ILE A 23 5.35 -0.38 -18.00
N ALA A 24 6.02 -1.37 -18.61
CA ALA A 24 7.35 -1.81 -18.18
C ALA A 24 8.39 -0.69 -18.29
N SER A 25 8.39 0.04 -19.41
CA SER A 25 9.26 1.21 -19.60
C SER A 25 8.96 2.31 -18.58
N CYS A 26 7.69 2.58 -18.26
CA CYS A 26 7.31 3.55 -17.25
C CYS A 26 7.79 3.12 -15.85
N LEU A 27 7.65 1.85 -15.49
CA LEU A 27 8.16 1.33 -14.21
C LEU A 27 9.68 1.39 -14.13
N ASN A 28 10.40 1.12 -15.23
CA ASN A 28 11.86 1.23 -15.28
C ASN A 28 12.31 2.69 -15.07
N VAL A 29 11.63 3.67 -15.68
CA VAL A 29 11.90 5.10 -15.41
C VAL A 29 11.59 5.47 -13.95
N LEU A 30 10.54 4.92 -13.36
CA LEU A 30 10.09 5.30 -12.03
C LEU A 30 10.86 4.63 -10.87
N LEU A 31 11.35 3.40 -11.08
CA LEU A 31 11.94 2.54 -10.04
C LEU A 31 13.33 2.00 -10.38
N GLY A 32 13.73 2.02 -11.65
CA GLY A 32 15.06 1.61 -12.08
C GLY A 32 16.12 2.63 -11.68
N THR A 33 17.37 2.17 -11.62
CA THR A 33 18.52 3.06 -11.41
C THR A 33 18.99 3.63 -12.75
N PRO A 34 19.31 4.93 -12.84
CA PRO A 34 19.86 5.48 -14.08
C PRO A 34 21.18 4.77 -14.40
N SER A 35 21.28 4.20 -15.61
CA SER A 35 22.51 3.60 -16.11
C SER A 35 23.23 4.58 -17.03
N ASP A 36 24.54 4.73 -16.85
CA ASP A 36 25.39 5.59 -17.69
C ASP A 36 25.61 5.08 -19.13
N THR A 37 24.90 4.04 -19.58
CA THR A 37 25.31 3.22 -20.74
C THR A 37 24.32 3.12 -21.91
N GLU A 38 23.06 3.55 -21.80
CA GLU A 38 22.14 3.61 -22.94
C GLU A 38 21.83 5.07 -23.35
N SER A 39 21.79 5.33 -24.65
CA SER A 39 21.77 6.65 -25.31
C SER A 39 21.26 7.78 -24.42
N GLU A 40 22.19 8.50 -23.78
CA GLU A 40 21.93 9.53 -22.75
C GLU A 40 20.82 10.51 -23.14
N TYR A 41 20.62 10.75 -24.43
CA TYR A 41 19.65 11.69 -24.96
C TYR A 41 18.18 11.28 -24.78
N ASP A 42 17.83 10.01 -24.94
CA ASP A 42 16.41 9.59 -24.87
C ASP A 42 15.96 9.39 -23.41
N GLU A 43 16.82 8.82 -22.57
CA GLU A 43 16.57 8.73 -21.13
C GLU A 43 16.49 10.11 -20.50
N LYS A 44 17.43 11.02 -20.80
CA LYS A 44 17.42 12.39 -20.29
C LYS A 44 16.14 13.14 -20.70
N ARG A 45 15.64 12.94 -21.92
CA ARG A 45 14.36 13.52 -22.35
C ARG A 45 13.17 12.98 -21.55
N LYS A 46 13.12 11.67 -21.31
CA LYS A 46 12.08 11.06 -20.46
C LYS A 46 12.14 11.64 -19.05
N TRP A 47 13.34 11.79 -18.49
CA TRP A 47 13.56 12.38 -17.16
C TRP A 47 13.15 13.85 -17.07
N THR A 48 13.59 14.69 -18.02
CA THR A 48 13.20 16.11 -18.06
C THR A 48 11.69 16.28 -18.21
N TRP A 49 11.03 15.39 -18.96
CA TRP A 49 9.58 15.38 -19.06
C TRP A 49 8.91 15.05 -17.72
N VAL A 50 9.38 14.02 -17.00
CA VAL A 50 8.86 13.63 -15.68
C VAL A 50 9.03 14.77 -14.68
N GLU A 51 10.20 15.39 -14.61
CA GLU A 51 10.48 16.55 -13.76
C GLU A 51 9.52 17.72 -14.05
N THR A 52 9.38 18.07 -15.34
CA THR A 52 8.48 19.15 -15.78
C THR A 52 7.02 18.84 -15.42
N PHE A 53 6.59 17.58 -15.59
CA PHE A 53 5.24 17.16 -15.26
C PHE A 53 4.97 17.23 -13.76
N ILE A 54 5.90 16.75 -12.94
CA ILE A 54 5.77 16.77 -11.48
C ILE A 54 5.77 18.20 -10.95
N SER A 55 6.69 19.05 -11.44
CA SER A 55 6.76 20.46 -11.06
C SER A 55 5.48 21.21 -11.46
N LYS A 56 5.00 21.06 -12.69
CA LYS A 56 3.76 21.73 -13.15
C LYS A 56 2.50 21.25 -12.45
N ARG A 57 2.37 19.95 -12.16
CA ARG A 57 1.12 19.36 -11.66
C ARG A 57 1.04 19.32 -10.13
N PHE A 58 2.17 19.16 -9.46
CA PHE A 58 2.23 18.97 -8.01
C PHE A 58 3.09 20.01 -7.28
N GLY A 59 3.76 20.92 -8.00
CA GLY A 59 4.62 21.95 -7.39
C GLY A 59 5.85 21.39 -6.68
N TRP A 60 6.32 20.22 -7.11
CA TRP A 60 7.40 19.51 -6.42
C TRP A 60 8.63 19.38 -7.32
N ASP A 61 9.79 19.81 -6.80
CA ASP A 61 11.09 19.65 -7.47
C ASP A 61 11.69 18.29 -7.10
N TRP A 62 11.80 17.44 -8.11
CA TRP A 62 12.35 16.10 -7.98
C TRP A 62 13.88 16.15 -7.79
N LYS A 63 14.40 15.58 -6.71
CA LYS A 63 15.85 15.48 -6.47
C LYS A 63 16.33 14.06 -6.74
N HIS A 64 17.29 13.94 -7.65
CA HIS A 64 17.85 12.67 -8.13
C HIS A 64 18.53 11.82 -7.03
N GLU A 65 19.01 12.46 -5.97
CA GLU A 65 19.71 11.81 -4.85
C GLU A 65 18.82 10.86 -4.02
N GLY A 66 17.48 11.01 -4.07
CA GLY A 66 16.56 10.22 -3.27
C GLY A 66 16.27 8.80 -3.79
N CYS A 67 16.65 8.46 -5.03
CA CYS A 67 16.24 7.20 -5.65
C CYS A 67 16.85 5.93 -5.02
N GLN A 68 18.00 6.04 -4.33
CA GLN A 68 18.62 4.92 -3.63
C GLN A 68 17.93 4.61 -2.28
N GLU A 69 17.32 5.59 -1.62
CA GLU A 69 16.66 5.42 -0.31
C GLU A 69 15.18 5.03 -0.41
N LEU A 70 14.62 4.94 -1.62
CA LEU A 70 13.21 4.59 -1.79
C LEU A 70 12.96 3.13 -1.39
N ARG A 71 11.88 2.90 -0.62
CA ARG A 71 11.33 1.55 -0.40
C ARG A 71 10.65 1.05 -1.69
N LYS A 72 11.45 0.71 -2.71
CA LYS A 72 11.01 0.38 -4.09
C LYS A 72 9.90 -0.68 -4.11
N PHE A 73 10.02 -1.74 -3.32
CA PHE A 73 9.00 -2.80 -3.21
C PHE A 73 7.67 -2.32 -2.62
N ALA A 74 7.71 -1.51 -1.56
CA ALA A 74 6.51 -0.93 -0.96
C ALA A 74 5.80 0.03 -1.93
N ILE A 75 6.57 0.80 -2.71
CA ILE A 75 6.04 1.68 -3.76
C ILE A 75 5.41 0.86 -4.88
N LEU A 76 6.10 -0.19 -5.36
CA LEU A 76 5.58 -1.07 -6.40
C LEU A 76 4.27 -1.73 -5.98
N ARG A 77 4.19 -2.26 -4.76
CA ARG A 77 2.97 -2.83 -4.18
C ARG A 77 1.85 -1.80 -4.07
N GLY A 78 2.16 -0.62 -3.55
CA GLY A 78 1.16 0.45 -3.44
C GLY A 78 0.69 0.96 -4.80
N LEU A 79 1.56 0.94 -5.81
CA LEU A 79 1.24 1.31 -7.18
C LEU A 79 0.36 0.26 -7.86
N SER A 80 0.71 -1.02 -7.73
CA SER A 80 -0.04 -2.14 -8.29
C SER A 80 -1.45 -2.20 -7.75
N GLN A 81 -1.64 -2.03 -6.44
CA GLN A 81 -2.97 -1.99 -5.82
C GLN A 81 -3.81 -0.77 -6.27
N LYS A 82 -3.19 0.40 -6.45
CA LYS A 82 -3.91 1.64 -6.79
C LYS A 82 -4.28 1.76 -8.27
N VAL A 83 -3.46 1.18 -9.15
CA VAL A 83 -3.67 1.21 -10.61
C VAL A 83 -4.31 -0.09 -11.10
N GLY A 84 -4.17 -1.17 -10.34
CA GLY A 84 -4.69 -2.51 -10.67
C GLY A 84 -3.73 -3.28 -11.56
N LEU A 85 -2.42 -3.15 -11.33
CA LEU A 85 -1.41 -3.83 -12.13
C LEU A 85 -1.12 -5.22 -11.56
N GLU A 86 -1.17 -6.24 -12.41
CA GLU A 86 -0.76 -7.60 -12.06
C GLU A 86 0.63 -7.88 -12.62
N LEU A 87 1.57 -8.18 -11.72
CA LEU A 87 2.96 -8.48 -12.04
C LEU A 87 3.28 -9.94 -11.71
N VAL A 88 4.22 -10.51 -12.47
CA VAL A 88 4.73 -11.86 -12.21
C VAL A 88 5.42 -11.89 -10.83
N PRO A 89 5.08 -12.85 -9.96
CA PRO A 89 5.79 -13.02 -8.70
C PRO A 89 7.19 -13.57 -9.00
N LYS A 90 8.20 -12.71 -8.91
CA LYS A 90 9.62 -13.05 -9.03
C LYS A 90 10.45 -12.09 -8.20
N ASP A 91 11.69 -12.49 -7.91
CA ASP A 91 12.66 -11.61 -7.28
C ASP A 91 13.21 -10.64 -8.32
N TYR A 92 12.80 -9.37 -8.23
CA TYR A 92 13.22 -8.33 -9.16
C TYR A 92 14.52 -7.68 -8.67
N GLU A 93 15.53 -7.63 -9.54
CA GLU A 93 16.78 -6.90 -9.30
C GLU A 93 16.61 -5.40 -9.53
N MET A 94 16.15 -4.69 -8.49
CA MET A 94 15.80 -3.27 -8.55
C MET A 94 17.00 -2.31 -8.66
N ASP A 95 18.23 -2.82 -8.61
CA ASP A 95 19.47 -2.05 -8.71
C ASP A 95 20.00 -1.98 -10.16
N THR A 96 19.21 -2.49 -11.11
CA THR A 96 19.46 -2.38 -12.55
C THR A 96 18.61 -1.24 -13.16
N SER A 97 18.99 -0.75 -14.34
CA SER A 97 18.21 0.26 -15.07
C SER A 97 16.88 -0.24 -15.64
N SER A 98 16.79 -1.53 -15.94
CA SER A 98 15.60 -2.16 -16.54
C SER A 98 15.11 -3.40 -15.77
N PRO A 99 14.65 -3.24 -14.52
CA PRO A 99 14.17 -4.37 -13.70
C PRO A 99 12.92 -5.06 -14.27
N PHE A 100 12.09 -4.35 -15.04
CA PHE A 100 10.84 -4.85 -15.59
C PHE A 100 10.92 -5.08 -17.10
N LYS A 101 10.42 -6.25 -17.55
CA LYS A 101 10.28 -6.65 -18.95
C LYS A 101 8.80 -6.74 -19.34
N LYS A 102 8.51 -6.76 -20.64
CA LYS A 102 7.15 -6.96 -21.18
C LYS A 102 6.45 -8.19 -20.58
N LEU A 103 7.17 -9.30 -20.44
CA LEU A 103 6.63 -10.57 -19.94
C LEU A 103 6.28 -10.53 -18.45
N ASP A 104 6.77 -9.54 -17.71
CA ASP A 104 6.53 -9.42 -16.28
C ASP A 104 5.15 -8.83 -15.97
N ILE A 105 4.48 -8.27 -16.99
CA ILE A 105 3.17 -7.65 -16.88
C ILE A 105 2.14 -8.67 -17.33
N ILE A 106 1.40 -9.20 -16.36
CA ILE A 106 0.38 -10.22 -16.60
C ILE A 106 -0.87 -9.56 -17.15
N SER A 107 -1.39 -8.57 -16.44
CA SER A 107 -2.67 -7.94 -16.76
C SER A 107 -2.81 -6.59 -16.04
N MET A 108 -3.84 -5.85 -16.45
CA MET A 108 -4.32 -4.67 -15.74
C MET A 108 -5.81 -4.84 -15.45
N VAL A 109 -6.18 -4.79 -14.18
CA VAL A 109 -7.53 -4.94 -13.68
C VAL A 109 -8.10 -3.57 -13.31
N PRO A 110 -9.34 -3.24 -13.71
CA PRO A 110 -9.96 -1.99 -13.30
C PRO A 110 -10.14 -1.95 -11.78
N VAL A 111 -9.48 -0.98 -11.13
CA VAL A 111 -9.67 -0.71 -9.71
C VAL A 111 -10.91 0.18 -9.56
N TYR A 112 -12.01 -0.43 -9.14
CA TYR A 112 -13.17 0.34 -8.72
C TYR A 112 -12.93 0.91 -7.32
N LYS A 113 -13.39 2.15 -7.10
CA LYS A 113 -13.41 2.75 -5.77
C LYS A 113 -14.44 1.98 -4.93
N HIS A 114 -13.99 0.98 -4.18
CA HIS A 114 -14.76 0.54 -3.04
C HIS A 114 -14.93 1.73 -2.11
N VAL A 115 -16.17 2.07 -1.76
CA VAL A 115 -16.40 2.84 -0.55
C VAL A 115 -15.81 1.98 0.57
N ALA A 116 -14.70 2.44 1.16
CA ALA A 116 -14.17 1.79 2.35
C ALA A 116 -15.30 1.77 3.36
N CYS A 117 -15.88 0.59 3.59
CA CYS A 117 -16.99 0.49 4.51
C CYS A 117 -16.43 0.86 5.89
N SER A 118 -16.88 1.99 6.41
CA SER A 118 -16.39 2.55 7.67
C SER A 118 -17.60 2.70 8.57
N SER A 119 -17.68 1.88 9.61
CA SER A 119 -18.66 2.07 10.67
C SER A 119 -18.21 3.23 11.56
N ALA A 120 -18.96 4.34 11.56
CA ALA A 120 -18.74 5.42 12.52
C ALA A 120 -18.89 4.91 13.95
N ASP A 121 -19.93 4.12 14.21
CA ASP A 121 -20.18 3.48 15.52
C ASP A 121 -19.06 2.53 15.94
N GLY A 122 -18.52 1.74 15.01
CA GLY A 122 -17.38 0.87 15.29
C GLY A 122 -16.13 1.67 15.69
N ARG A 123 -15.89 2.82 15.03
CA ARG A 123 -14.77 3.71 15.37
C ARG A 123 -14.95 4.36 16.74
N THR A 124 -16.15 4.88 17.06
CA THR A 124 -16.40 5.52 18.36
C THR A 124 -16.29 4.52 19.52
N LEU A 125 -16.71 3.26 19.32
CA LEU A 125 -16.52 2.20 20.30
C LEU A 125 -15.05 1.83 20.49
N LEU A 126 -14.24 1.80 19.42
CA LEU A 126 -12.79 1.60 19.54
C LEU A 126 -12.11 2.74 20.30
N GLU A 127 -12.45 3.99 19.98
CA GLU A 127 -11.93 5.16 20.69
C GLU A 127 -12.33 5.12 22.18
N SER A 128 -13.57 4.72 22.47
CA SER A 128 -14.05 4.52 23.85
C SER A 128 -13.26 3.42 24.56
N SER A 129 -12.99 2.28 23.90
CA SER A 129 -12.15 1.20 24.46
C SER A 129 -10.74 1.70 24.80
N LYS A 130 -10.12 2.46 23.89
CA LYS A 130 -8.79 3.04 24.09
C LYS A 130 -8.78 4.03 25.28
N THR A 131 -9.73 4.94 25.34
CA THR A 131 -9.80 5.90 26.47
C THR A 131 -10.09 5.23 27.81
N SER A 132 -10.84 4.13 27.85
CA SER A 132 -11.06 3.33 29.06
C SER A 132 -9.78 2.61 29.50
N LEU A 133 -8.99 2.10 28.55
CA LEU A 133 -7.67 1.52 28.82
C LEU A 133 -6.72 2.55 29.40
N ASP A 134 -6.64 3.76 28.81
CA ASP A 134 -5.80 4.86 29.31
C ASP A 134 -6.19 5.29 30.75
N LYS A 135 -7.45 5.08 31.14
CA LYS A 135 -7.98 5.33 32.49
C LYS A 135 -7.80 4.15 33.45
N GLY A 136 -7.21 3.03 33.00
CA GLY A 136 -7.03 1.81 33.80
C GLY A 136 -8.32 1.00 34.03
N LYS A 137 -9.42 1.30 33.35
CA LYS A 137 -10.69 0.57 33.46
C LYS A 137 -10.69 -0.62 32.49
N LEU A 138 -10.03 -1.70 32.89
CA LEU A 138 -9.78 -2.84 32.01
C LEU A 138 -11.06 -3.58 31.59
N GLU A 139 -12.01 -3.79 32.50
CA GLU A 139 -13.28 -4.48 32.19
C GLU A 139 -14.12 -3.72 31.15
N ASP A 140 -14.22 -2.40 31.32
CA ASP A 140 -14.89 -1.51 30.36
C ASP A 140 -14.18 -1.54 29.00
N ALA A 141 -12.84 -1.52 29.00
CA ALA A 141 -12.04 -1.58 27.77
C ALA A 141 -12.29 -2.87 26.98
N VAL A 142 -12.37 -4.03 27.64
CA VAL A 142 -12.72 -5.31 27.01
C VAL A 142 -14.15 -5.27 26.45
N SER A 143 -15.11 -4.76 27.21
CA SER A 143 -16.51 -4.63 26.79
C SER A 143 -16.67 -3.76 25.55
N TYR A 144 -16.03 -2.58 25.52
CA TYR A 144 -16.06 -1.70 24.35
C TYR A 144 -15.30 -2.30 23.16
N GLY A 145 -14.13 -2.91 23.40
CA GLY A 145 -13.32 -3.52 22.34
C GLY A 145 -14.03 -4.67 21.64
N THR A 146 -14.67 -5.57 22.40
CA THR A 146 -15.43 -6.71 21.86
C THR A 146 -16.67 -6.26 21.07
N LYS A 147 -17.41 -5.26 21.57
CA LYS A 147 -18.52 -4.65 20.85
C LYS A 147 -18.07 -3.98 19.55
N ALA A 148 -16.95 -3.26 19.60
CA ALA A 148 -16.37 -2.61 18.43
C ALA A 148 -15.95 -3.64 17.37
N LEU A 149 -15.27 -4.71 17.78
CA LEU A 149 -14.86 -5.79 16.90
C LEU A 149 -16.07 -6.44 16.21
N ALA A 150 -17.11 -6.80 16.96
CA ALA A 150 -18.31 -7.42 16.39
C ALA A 150 -18.98 -6.52 15.34
N LYS A 151 -19.07 -5.21 15.61
CA LYS A 151 -19.62 -4.22 14.68
C LYS A 151 -18.74 -4.05 13.44
N LEU A 152 -17.42 -3.96 13.61
CA LEU A 152 -16.48 -3.78 12.50
C LEU A 152 -16.41 -5.02 11.61
N VAL A 153 -16.44 -6.23 12.17
CA VAL A 153 -16.52 -7.46 11.38
C VAL A 153 -17.82 -7.52 10.58
N ALA A 154 -18.96 -7.15 11.18
CA ALA A 154 -20.26 -7.19 10.51
C ALA A 154 -20.39 -6.16 9.37
N VAL A 155 -19.78 -4.98 9.51
CA VAL A 155 -19.89 -3.88 8.54
C VAL A 155 -18.78 -3.94 7.48
N CYS A 156 -17.54 -4.12 7.91
CA CYS A 156 -16.36 -4.02 7.05
C CYS A 156 -15.86 -5.39 6.55
N GLY A 157 -16.30 -6.47 7.19
CA GLY A 157 -15.81 -7.82 6.95
C GLY A 157 -14.62 -8.23 7.84
N PRO A 158 -14.28 -9.53 7.85
CA PRO A 158 -13.22 -10.07 8.72
C PRO A 158 -11.81 -9.67 8.28
N TYR A 159 -11.57 -9.47 6.97
CA TYR A 159 -10.27 -9.11 6.40
C TYR A 159 -10.22 -7.63 6.03
N HIS A 160 -10.47 -6.75 6.99
CA HIS A 160 -10.44 -5.31 6.77
C HIS A 160 -9.50 -4.62 7.75
N ARG A 161 -8.83 -3.56 7.30
CA ARG A 161 -7.86 -2.78 8.12
C ARG A 161 -8.44 -2.31 9.45
N MET A 162 -9.72 -1.90 9.48
CA MET A 162 -10.35 -1.47 10.72
C MET A 162 -10.60 -2.62 11.70
N THR A 163 -10.87 -3.81 11.18
CA THR A 163 -11.00 -5.05 11.97
C THR A 163 -9.65 -5.45 12.57
N ALA A 164 -8.56 -5.32 11.81
CA ALA A 164 -7.20 -5.52 12.33
C ALA A 164 -6.89 -4.57 13.50
N GLY A 165 -7.24 -3.28 13.36
CA GLY A 165 -7.08 -2.30 14.44
C GLY A 165 -7.86 -2.65 15.71
N ALA A 166 -9.06 -3.23 15.56
CA ALA A 166 -9.86 -3.71 16.68
C ALA A 166 -9.22 -4.91 17.39
N TYR A 167 -8.69 -5.87 16.62
CA TYR A 167 -7.95 -7.00 17.17
C TYR A 167 -6.69 -6.57 17.93
N SER A 168 -5.90 -5.65 17.38
CA SER A 168 -4.71 -5.11 18.05
C SER A 168 -5.06 -4.40 19.37
N LEU A 169 -6.12 -3.60 19.39
CA LEU A 169 -6.54 -2.93 20.63
C LEU A 169 -6.98 -3.95 21.68
N LEU A 170 -7.78 -4.96 21.29
CA LEU A 170 -8.19 -6.04 22.19
C LEU A 170 -6.99 -6.84 22.72
N ALA A 171 -5.99 -7.12 21.89
CA ALA A 171 -4.77 -7.80 22.33
C ALA A 171 -4.04 -7.00 23.43
N VAL A 172 -3.91 -5.67 23.26
CA VAL A 172 -3.30 -4.81 24.28
C VAL A 172 -4.13 -4.81 25.57
N VAL A 173 -5.45 -4.69 25.47
CA VAL A 173 -6.33 -4.72 26.66
C VAL A 173 -6.18 -6.05 27.41
N LEU A 174 -6.18 -7.19 26.69
CA LEU A 174 -6.07 -8.52 27.30
C LEU A 174 -4.71 -8.78 27.94
N TYR A 175 -3.66 -8.20 27.36
CA TYR A 175 -2.32 -8.22 27.96
C TYR A 175 -2.34 -7.53 29.34
N HIS A 176 -3.02 -6.39 29.46
CA HIS A 176 -3.17 -5.70 30.74
C HIS A 176 -4.09 -6.42 31.75
N THR A 177 -5.05 -7.24 31.27
CA THR A 177 -5.87 -8.09 32.16
C THR A 177 -5.18 -9.39 32.58
N GLY A 178 -4.01 -9.72 31.99
CA GLY A 178 -3.25 -10.94 32.29
C GLY A 178 -3.65 -12.17 31.49
N ASP A 179 -4.52 -12.06 30.48
CA ASP A 179 -4.85 -13.16 29.57
C ASP A 179 -3.90 -13.13 28.35
N PHE A 180 -2.68 -13.59 28.59
CA PHE A 180 -1.63 -13.59 27.58
C PHE A 180 -1.94 -14.52 26.40
N ASN A 181 -2.63 -15.63 26.64
CA ASN A 181 -2.94 -16.60 25.59
C ASN A 181 -3.90 -16.00 24.56
N GLN A 182 -4.99 -15.35 25.01
CA GLN A 182 -5.89 -14.69 24.07
C GLN A 182 -5.25 -13.45 23.43
N ALA A 183 -4.44 -12.70 24.18
CA ALA A 183 -3.73 -11.54 23.64
C ALA A 183 -2.86 -11.93 22.43
N THR A 184 -2.09 -13.02 22.54
CA THR A 184 -1.27 -13.53 21.43
C THR A 184 -2.13 -13.96 20.24
N ILE A 185 -3.25 -14.65 20.46
CA ILE A 185 -4.13 -15.09 19.37
C ILE A 185 -4.73 -13.89 18.63
N TYR A 186 -5.20 -12.86 19.33
CA TYR A 186 -5.75 -11.67 18.67
C TYR A 186 -4.68 -10.83 17.99
N GLN A 187 -3.48 -10.74 18.57
CA GLN A 187 -2.37 -10.05 17.93
C GLN A 187 -1.97 -10.75 16.63
N GLN A 188 -1.92 -12.09 16.62
CA GLN A 188 -1.64 -12.86 15.41
C GLN A 188 -2.69 -12.61 14.33
N LYS A 189 -3.98 -12.63 14.68
CA LYS A 189 -5.06 -12.32 13.72
C LYS A 189 -4.94 -10.91 13.14
N ALA A 190 -4.56 -9.93 13.96
CA ALA A 190 -4.35 -8.58 13.47
C ALA A 190 -3.17 -8.52 12.48
N LEU A 191 -2.10 -9.25 12.77
CA LEU A 191 -0.91 -9.34 11.93
C LEU A 191 -1.24 -10.01 10.58
N ASP A 192 -1.93 -11.14 10.58
CA ASP A 192 -2.35 -11.85 9.36
C ASP A 192 -3.18 -10.94 8.43
N ILE A 193 -4.09 -10.13 9.00
CA ILE A 193 -4.88 -9.18 8.22
C ILE A 193 -4.00 -8.04 7.69
N ASN A 194 -3.11 -7.49 8.52
CA ASN A 194 -2.23 -6.40 8.12
C ASN A 194 -1.22 -6.84 7.04
N GLU A 195 -0.65 -8.05 7.14
CA GLU A 195 0.23 -8.60 6.12
C GLU A 195 -0.48 -8.76 4.77
N ARG A 196 -1.75 -9.21 4.80
CA ARG A 196 -2.56 -9.34 3.58
C ARG A 196 -2.86 -7.99 2.94
N GLU A 197 -3.26 -6.99 3.74
CA GLU A 197 -3.72 -5.70 3.24
C GLU A 197 -2.54 -4.76 2.88
N LEU A 198 -1.48 -4.76 3.67
CA LEU A 198 -0.38 -3.80 3.60
C LEU A 198 0.93 -4.42 3.09
N GLY A 199 1.07 -5.74 3.19
CA GLY A 199 2.30 -6.47 2.91
C GLY A 199 3.29 -6.44 4.08
N LEU A 200 4.29 -7.33 4.02
CA LEU A 200 5.33 -7.52 5.04
C LEU A 200 6.20 -6.28 5.30
N ASP A 201 6.29 -5.35 4.35
CA ASP A 201 7.15 -4.15 4.46
C ASP A 201 6.46 -2.96 5.13
N HIS A 202 5.21 -3.12 5.56
CA HIS A 202 4.49 -2.06 6.25
C HIS A 202 5.01 -1.92 7.69
N PRO A 203 5.36 -0.70 8.14
CA PRO A 203 5.85 -0.45 9.50
C PRO A 203 4.78 -0.66 10.57
#